data_AF-A0A285Z0T5-F1
#
_entry.id   AF-A0A285Z0T5-F1
#
_cell.length_a   1.000
_cell.length_b   1.000
_cell.length_c   1.000
_cell.angle_alpha   90.00
_cell.angle_beta   90.00
_cell.angle_gamma   90.00
#
_symmetry.space_group_name_H-M   'P 1'
#
loop_
_entity.id
_entity.type
_entity.pdbx_description
1 polymer ?
#
loop_
_entity_poly.entity_id
_entity_poly.type
_entity_poly.pdbx_seq_one_letter_code
_entity_poly.pdbx_strand_id
1 'polypeptide(L)'
;MTALPTCREVLEFLGDYDAGELEPLRIAAFERHLELCASCRNYLHSYRVTIELEKDAFCDADLRDPPEELVAAILSIRRTV
;
A
#
# COMPACT_ATOMS: atom_id res chain seq x y z
N MET A 1 25.11 15.05 -6.25
CA MET A 1 24.03 15.52 -5.36
C MET A 1 22.81 14.67 -5.66
N THR A 2 22.42 13.78 -4.77
CA THR A 2 21.18 13.01 -4.90
C THR A 2 20.01 13.96 -4.69
N ALA A 3 19.14 14.07 -5.70
CA ALA A 3 17.91 14.85 -5.58
C ALA A 3 17.00 14.25 -4.51
N LEU A 4 16.27 15.10 -3.79
CA LEU A 4 15.19 14.63 -2.92
C LEU A 4 14.11 13.96 -3.79
N PRO A 5 13.56 12.80 -3.36
CA PRO A 5 12.47 12.17 -4.09
C PRO A 5 11.26 13.11 -4.12
N THR A 6 10.54 13.09 -5.22
CA THR A 6 9.25 13.75 -5.36
C THR A 6 8.21 13.09 -4.44
N CYS A 7 7.12 13.82 -4.15
CA CYS A 7 6.02 13.25 -3.37
C CYS A 7 5.48 11.96 -4.00
N ARG A 8 5.46 11.88 -5.35
CA ARG A 8 5.00 10.69 -6.07
C ARG A 8 5.89 9.48 -5.78
N GLU A 9 7.21 9.64 -5.96
CA GLU A 9 8.17 8.54 -5.75
C GLU A 9 8.14 8.02 -4.30
N VAL A 10 7.93 8.91 -3.33
CA VAL A 10 7.77 8.51 -1.92
C VAL A 10 6.49 7.71 -1.72
N LEU A 11 5.36 8.18 -2.26
CA LEU A 11 4.06 7.50 -2.07
C LEU A 11 4.00 6.15 -2.79
N GLU A 12 4.57 6.05 -3.99
CA GLU A 12 4.71 4.77 -4.71
C GLU A 12 5.54 3.79 -3.88
N PHE A 13 6.70 4.23 -3.36
CA PHE A 13 7.53 3.40 -2.50
C PHE A 13 6.81 2.92 -1.23
N LEU A 14 6.04 3.79 -0.57
CA LEU A 14 5.27 3.42 0.62
C LEU A 14 4.11 2.48 0.29
N GLY A 15 3.48 2.63 -0.88
CA GLY A 15 2.47 1.71 -1.38
C GLY A 15 3.03 0.31 -1.58
N ASP A 16 4.15 0.19 -2.31
CA ASP A 16 4.84 -1.10 -2.53
C ASP A 16 5.27 -1.74 -1.20
N TYR A 17 5.73 -0.92 -0.25
CA TYR A 17 6.13 -1.39 1.08
C TYR A 17 4.95 -1.96 1.87
N ASP A 18 3.82 -1.26 1.90
CA ASP A 18 2.63 -1.69 2.66
C ASP A 18 1.95 -2.90 2.00
N ALA A 19 2.03 -3.00 0.66
CA ALA A 19 1.57 -4.15 -0.11
C ALA A 19 2.49 -5.39 0.00
N GLY A 20 3.71 -5.23 0.55
CA GLY A 20 4.69 -6.30 0.63
C GLY A 20 5.31 -6.67 -0.73
N GLU A 21 5.31 -5.74 -1.68
CA GLU A 21 5.76 -5.93 -3.07
C GLU A 21 7.21 -5.47 -3.30
N LEU A 22 7.86 -4.90 -2.28
CA LEU A 22 9.27 -4.53 -2.36
C LEU A 22 10.20 -5.74 -2.31
N GLU A 23 11.28 -5.67 -3.09
CA GLU A 23 12.39 -6.62 -3.01
C GLU A 23 12.93 -6.75 -1.57
N PRO A 24 13.31 -7.96 -1.10
CA PRO A 24 13.69 -8.20 0.30
C PRO A 24 14.80 -7.28 0.83
N LEU A 25 15.77 -6.95 -0.02
CA LEU A 25 16.87 -6.04 0.34
C LEU A 25 16.38 -4.61 0.59
N ARG A 26 15.36 -4.16 -0.17
CA ARG A 26 14.76 -2.83 0.00
C ARG A 26 13.93 -2.76 1.27
N ILE A 27 13.18 -3.82 1.59
CA ILE A 27 12.45 -3.94 2.87
C ILE A 27 13.44 -3.81 4.03
N ALA A 28 14.50 -4.63 4.05
CA ALA A 28 15.49 -4.61 5.12
C ALA A 28 16.18 -3.24 5.27
N ALA A 29 16.48 -2.57 4.16
CA ALA A 29 17.06 -1.23 4.19
C ALA A 29 16.10 -0.18 4.77
N PHE A 30 14.81 -0.27 4.44
CA PHE A 30 13.80 0.66 4.93
C PHE A 30 13.44 0.41 6.40
N GLU A 31 13.32 -0.84 6.82
CA GLU A 31 13.10 -1.20 8.22
C GLU A 31 14.23 -0.67 9.12
N ARG A 32 15.49 -0.84 8.69
CA ARG A 32 16.64 -0.24 9.39
C ARG A 32 16.57 1.29 9.43
N HIS A 33 16.02 1.94 8.40
CA HIS A 33 15.78 3.38 8.45
C HIS A 33 14.69 3.75 9.45
N LEU A 34 13.59 2.98 9.50
CA LEU A 34 12.51 3.17 10.45
C LEU A 34 12.97 2.98 11.90
N GLU A 35 13.93 2.10 12.20
CA GLU A 35 14.53 1.98 13.53
C GLU A 35 15.21 3.29 13.98
N LEU A 36 15.87 3.98 13.05
CA LEU A 36 16.72 5.13 13.33
C LEU A 36 15.99 6.48 13.19
N CYS A 37 14.85 6.53 12.50
CA CYS A 37 14.21 7.77 12.09
C CYS A 37 12.77 7.90 12.61
N ALA A 38 12.58 8.63 13.72
CA ALA A 38 11.26 8.84 14.31
C ALA A 38 10.28 9.60 13.40
N SER A 39 10.76 10.56 12.60
CA SER A 39 9.91 11.31 11.66
C SER A 39 9.34 10.41 10.57
N CYS A 40 10.12 9.48 10.05
CA CYS A 40 9.65 8.54 9.02
C CYS A 40 8.68 7.50 9.60
N ARG A 41 8.86 7.05 10.85
CA ARG A 41 7.85 6.25 11.54
C ARG A 41 6.52 6.99 11.69
N ASN A 42 6.57 8.26 12.10
CA ASN A 42 5.37 9.08 12.24
C ASN A 42 4.69 9.31 10.88
N TYR A 43 5.48 9.54 9.81
CA TYR A 43 4.93 9.69 8.46
C TYR A 43 4.26 8.41 7.96
N LEU A 44 4.90 7.25 8.13
CA LEU A 44 4.33 5.95 7.76
C LEU A 44 3.04 5.66 8.54
N HIS A 45 3.00 6.02 9.83
CA HIS A 45 1.79 5.92 10.63
C HIS A 45 0.67 6.79 10.06
N SER A 46 0.91 8.07 9.79
CA SER A 46 -0.09 8.96 9.18
C SER A 46 -0.55 8.49 7.80
N TYR A 47 0.35 7.93 7.00
CA TYR A 47 0.03 7.33 5.70
C TYR A 47 -0.97 6.17 5.85
N ARG A 48 -0.71 5.24 6.78
CA ARG A 48 -1.61 4.12 7.08
C ARG A 48 -2.97 4.57 7.61
N VAL A 49 -2.99 5.54 8.52
CA VAL A 49 -4.23 6.15 9.02
C VAL A 49 -5.03 6.78 7.89
N THR A 50 -4.37 7.41 6.91
CA THR A 50 -5.06 7.99 5.74
C THR A 50 -5.75 6.90 4.92
N ILE A 51 -5.12 5.74 4.73
CA ILE A 51 -5.73 4.59 4.04
C ILE A 51 -6.96 4.07 4.80
N GLU A 52 -6.86 3.96 6.13
CA GLU A 52 -7.99 3.52 6.97
C GLU A 52 -9.16 4.49 6.89
N LEU A 53 -8.89 5.80 7.03
CA LEU A 53 -9.92 6.85 6.93
C LEU A 53 -10.59 6.88 5.55
N GLU A 54 -9.84 6.64 4.48
CA GLU A 54 -10.38 6.56 3.12
C GLU A 54 -11.32 5.35 2.98
N LYS A 55 -10.90 4.17 3.41
CA LYS A 55 -11.74 2.96 3.42
C LYS A 55 -13.03 3.17 4.22
N ASP A 56 -12.93 3.77 5.41
CA ASP A 56 -14.08 4.05 6.26
C ASP A 56 -15.04 5.06 5.60
N ALA A 57 -14.51 6.12 5.00
CA ALA A 57 -15.31 7.15 4.33
C ALA A 57 -16.10 6.61 3.11
N PHE A 58 -15.59 5.55 2.46
CA PHE A 58 -16.23 4.92 1.31
C PHE A 58 -16.86 3.55 1.61
N CYS A 59 -16.90 3.13 2.87
CA CYS A 59 -17.44 1.82 3.27
C CYS A 59 -18.95 1.68 2.98
N ASP A 60 -19.70 2.78 3.13
CA ASP A 60 -21.16 2.86 2.90
C ASP A 60 -21.53 3.50 1.56
N ALA A 61 -20.57 3.69 0.64
CA ALA A 61 -20.96 4.01 -0.72
C ALA A 61 -21.89 2.89 -1.21
N ASP A 62 -22.96 3.24 -1.94
CA ASP A 62 -23.85 2.29 -2.60
C ASP A 62 -23.05 1.56 -3.70
N LEU A 63 -22.10 0.75 -3.24
CA LEU A 63 -21.14 0.01 -4.03
C LEU A 63 -21.96 -1.07 -4.69
N ARG A 64 -22.31 -0.81 -5.95
CA ARG A 64 -22.92 -1.82 -6.81
C ARG A 64 -22.08 -3.08 -6.72
N ASP A 65 -22.76 -4.21 -6.52
CA ASP A 65 -22.13 -5.51 -6.57
C ASP A 65 -21.28 -5.63 -7.84
N PRO A 66 -20.06 -6.17 -7.75
CA PRO A 66 -19.23 -6.38 -8.92
C PRO A 66 -19.96 -7.34 -9.88
N PRO A 67 -19.84 -7.15 -11.22
CA PRO A 67 -20.46 -8.04 -12.19
C PRO A 67 -20.09 -9.51 -11.93
N GLU A 68 -21.09 -10.40 -11.97
CA GLU A 68 -20.90 -11.82 -11.67
C GLU A 68 -19.85 -12.46 -12.60
N GLU A 69 -19.77 -12.03 -13.86
CA GLU A 69 -18.76 -12.56 -14.79
C GLU A 69 -17.33 -12.26 -14.34
N LEU A 70 -17.10 -11.09 -13.74
CA LEU A 70 -15.79 -10.68 -13.25
C LEU A 70 -15.39 -11.52 -12.04
N VAL A 71 -16.32 -11.72 -11.10
CA VAL A 71 -16.11 -12.56 -9.92
C VAL A 71 -15.80 -14.00 -10.34
N ALA A 72 -16.58 -14.55 -11.27
CA ALA A 72 -16.37 -15.90 -11.79
C ALA A 72 -14.99 -16.08 -12.45
N ALA A 73 -14.55 -15.08 -13.23
CA ALA A 73 -13.24 -15.08 -13.88
C ALA A 73 -12.08 -15.07 -12.87
N ILE A 74 -12.16 -14.26 -11.81
CA ILE A 74 -11.12 -14.23 -10.75
C ILE A 74 -11.06 -15.57 -10.01
N LEU A 75 -12.21 -16.15 -9.69
CA LEU A 75 -12.28 -17.42 -8.96
C LEU A 75 -11.85 -18.63 -9.79
N SER A 76 -11.86 -18.56 -11.13
CA SER A 76 -11.34 -19.65 -11.97
C SER A 76 -9.81 -19.70 -11.94
N ILE A 77 -9.14 -18.54 -11.93
CA ILE A 77 -7.68 -18.44 -11.81
C ILE A 77 -7.21 -19.03 -10.48
N ARG A 78 -7.85 -18.66 -9.36
CA ARG A 78 -7.50 -19.15 -8.02
C ARG A 78 -7.72 -20.64 -7.79
N ARG A 79 -8.59 -21.30 -8.55
CA ARG A 79 -8.86 -22.75 -8.42
C ARG A 79 -7.92 -23.64 -9.22
N THR A 80 -7.03 -23.04 -10.01
CA THR A 80 -6.08 -23.76 -10.87
C THR A 80 -4.68 -23.88 -10.23
N VAL A 81 -4.56 -23.57 -8.94
CA VAL A 81 -3.36 -23.76 -8.10
C VAL A 81 -3.73 -24.67 -6.94
#